data_AF-A0A3P3TAY7-F1
#
_entry.id   AF-A0A3P3TAY7-F1
#
_cell.length_a   1.000
_cell.length_b   1.000
_cell.length_c   1.000
_cell.angle_alpha   90.00
_cell.angle_beta   90.00
_cell.angle_gamma   90.00
#
_symmetry.space_group_name_H-M   'P 1'
#
loop_
_entity.id
_entity.type
_entity.pdbx_description
1 polymer ?
#
loop_
_entity_poly.entity_id
_entity_poly.type
_entity_poly.pdbx_seq_one_letter_code
_entity_poly.pdbx_strand_id
1 'polypeptide(L)'
;MVKRIALITESQARQEVPTVAYEFYKSPKSRWVNAIMEYMETREFPRSDMFFVSLVNKRIYGYDEMISPYPKRVYHPRKQDSAMFAQDILKFIQSYGEPVFVELHMSQTLANELKSLFHTHGIDYKFYGEGQSLAAKPIYYQRLILEEMDVRKVRDIHREKWGLAAGIIKRSPTEAQRILDEYGHKQYLFKPEVETILESLKQVMKKHYERRKDEREAFDEFLQELAAEEGSQDFEAFFQNVNCIYELCAQSQKYEQLKTRFGRPMSKFERYLIKREYALEIENKISATLLKLQINLL
;
A
#
# COMPACT_ATOMS: atom_id res chain seq x y z
N MET A 1 -11.82 3.62 24.33
CA MET A 1 -12.22 4.07 22.98
C MET A 1 -13.68 4.50 23.08
N VAL A 2 -14.05 5.68 22.58
CA VAL A 2 -15.46 6.10 22.53
C VAL A 2 -16.16 5.25 21.48
N LYS A 3 -17.25 4.57 21.85
CA LYS A 3 -18.00 3.75 20.91
C LYS A 3 -18.60 4.66 19.83
N ARG A 4 -18.48 4.26 18.56
CA ARG A 4 -18.93 5.07 17.44
C ARG A 4 -20.04 4.35 16.71
N ILE A 5 -21.22 4.97 16.60
CA ILE A 5 -22.36 4.39 15.91
C ILE A 5 -22.80 5.27 14.74
N ALA A 6 -23.48 4.68 13.76
CA ALA A 6 -24.05 5.39 12.63
C ALA A 6 -25.55 5.16 12.52
N LEU A 7 -26.31 6.26 12.44
CA LEU A 7 -27.74 6.26 12.24
C LEU A 7 -28.06 6.66 10.80
N ILE A 8 -28.58 5.71 10.03
CA ILE A 8 -28.81 5.80 8.59
C ILE A 8 -30.29 5.94 8.32
N THR A 9 -30.69 6.90 7.50
CA THR A 9 -32.10 7.04 7.11
C THR A 9 -32.60 5.82 6.35
N GLU A 10 -33.86 5.47 6.57
CA GLU A 10 -34.55 4.51 5.72
C GLU A 10 -34.69 5.00 4.26
N SER A 11 -34.75 4.04 3.34
CA SER A 11 -35.16 4.22 1.95
C SER A 11 -36.68 4.06 1.79
N GLN A 12 -37.29 4.85 0.90
CA GLN A 12 -38.67 4.62 0.44
C GLN A 12 -38.76 3.54 -0.65
N ALA A 13 -37.64 3.26 -1.32
CA ALA A 13 -37.52 2.16 -2.27
C ALA A 13 -37.10 0.90 -1.51
N ARG A 14 -38.11 0.18 -1.01
CA ARG A 14 -38.00 -1.01 -0.15
C ARG A 14 -38.33 -2.28 -0.91
N GLN A 15 -37.78 -3.41 -0.45
CA GLN A 15 -38.10 -4.73 -0.98
C GLN A 15 -39.46 -5.26 -0.48
N GLU A 16 -40.11 -6.10 -1.28
CA GLU A 16 -41.42 -6.68 -0.96
C GLU A 16 -41.33 -8.02 -0.20
N VAL A 17 -40.13 -8.59 -0.12
CA VAL A 17 -39.85 -9.85 0.57
C VAL A 17 -39.01 -9.56 1.82
N PRO A 18 -39.23 -10.28 2.94
CA PRO A 18 -38.38 -10.16 4.12
C PRO A 18 -36.90 -10.38 3.80
N THR A 19 -36.05 -9.45 4.22
CA THR A 19 -34.60 -9.51 4.01
C THR A 19 -33.89 -8.67 5.07
N VAL A 20 -32.55 -8.77 5.12
CA VAL A 20 -31.72 -7.98 6.04
C VAL A 20 -31.80 -6.48 5.74
N ALA A 21 -31.66 -5.63 6.76
CA ALA A 21 -31.97 -4.21 6.67
C ALA A 21 -31.23 -3.48 5.55
N TYR A 22 -29.94 -3.75 5.37
CA TYR A 22 -29.16 -3.07 4.33
C TYR A 22 -29.66 -3.43 2.92
N GLU A 23 -29.99 -4.70 2.63
CA GLU A 23 -30.61 -5.10 1.35
C GLU A 23 -32.04 -4.60 1.22
N PHE A 24 -32.78 -4.55 2.33
CA PHE A 24 -34.17 -4.08 2.35
C PHE A 24 -34.27 -2.63 1.89
N TYR A 25 -33.31 -1.78 2.28
CA TYR A 25 -33.26 -0.37 1.89
C TYR A 25 -32.43 -0.10 0.64
N LYS A 26 -31.67 -1.08 0.14
CA LYS A 26 -30.88 -0.97 -1.10
C LYS A 26 -31.80 -1.00 -2.32
N SER A 27 -31.65 -0.01 -3.19
CA SER A 27 -32.40 0.06 -4.44
C SER A 27 -31.71 0.96 -5.45
N PRO A 28 -31.75 0.67 -6.76
CA PRO A 28 -31.28 1.59 -7.80
C PRO A 28 -31.92 2.99 -7.72
N LYS A 29 -33.13 3.08 -7.15
CA LYS A 29 -33.87 4.34 -6.95
C LYS A 29 -33.43 5.11 -5.69
N SER A 30 -32.70 4.48 -4.77
CA SER A 30 -32.25 5.07 -3.49
C SER A 30 -30.77 5.45 -3.51
N ARG A 31 -30.40 6.34 -4.44
CA ARG A 31 -28.98 6.71 -4.66
C ARG A 31 -28.27 7.20 -3.41
N TRP A 32 -28.98 7.91 -2.53
CA TRP A 32 -28.38 8.43 -1.30
C TRP A 32 -28.10 7.34 -0.26
N VAL A 33 -29.03 6.44 0.00
CA VAL A 33 -28.81 5.34 0.96
C VAL A 33 -27.72 4.40 0.44
N ASN A 34 -27.71 4.11 -0.88
CA ASN A 34 -26.64 3.33 -1.49
C ASN A 34 -25.26 3.99 -1.30
N ALA A 35 -25.15 5.30 -1.54
CA ALA A 35 -23.89 6.02 -1.36
C ALA A 35 -23.42 6.09 0.11
N ILE A 36 -24.35 6.15 1.07
CA ILE A 36 -24.02 6.01 2.49
C ILE A 36 -23.43 4.63 2.75
N MET A 37 -24.09 3.56 2.31
CA MET A 37 -23.61 2.19 2.51
C MET A 37 -22.22 1.99 1.89
N GLU A 38 -22.02 2.44 0.66
CA GLU A 38 -20.73 2.37 -0.03
C GLU A 38 -19.63 3.15 0.72
N TYR A 39 -19.94 4.35 1.23
CA TYR A 39 -19.00 5.11 2.06
C TYR A 39 -18.63 4.37 3.36
N MET A 40 -19.61 3.75 4.01
CA MET A 40 -19.41 3.00 5.24
C MET A 40 -18.59 1.72 5.01
N GLU A 41 -18.83 1.03 3.89
CA GLU A 41 -18.01 -0.11 3.43
C GLU A 41 -16.58 0.33 3.08
N THR A 42 -16.44 1.44 2.33
CA THR A 42 -15.13 1.97 1.91
C THR A 42 -14.23 2.31 3.09
N ARG A 43 -14.80 2.73 4.22
CA ARG A 43 -14.03 3.04 5.45
C ARG A 43 -14.00 1.89 6.46
N GLU A 44 -14.48 0.70 6.09
CA GLU A 44 -14.57 -0.49 6.95
C GLU A 44 -15.29 -0.22 8.28
N PHE A 45 -16.39 0.53 8.25
CA PHE A 45 -17.14 0.81 9.46
C PHE A 45 -17.83 -0.47 10.00
N PRO A 46 -17.78 -0.74 11.32
CA PRO A 46 -18.36 -1.95 11.87
C PRO A 46 -19.88 -2.04 11.64
N ARG A 47 -20.33 -3.12 10.97
CA ARG A 47 -21.75 -3.35 10.70
C ARG A 47 -22.59 -3.45 11.97
N SER A 48 -22.01 -3.97 13.06
CA SER A 48 -22.65 -4.05 14.39
C SER A 48 -23.00 -2.70 15.00
N ASP A 49 -22.34 -1.62 14.53
CA ASP A 49 -22.55 -0.26 15.02
C ASP A 49 -23.31 0.62 14.01
N MET A 50 -23.87 0.00 12.96
CA MET A 50 -24.70 0.66 11.95
C MET A 50 -26.17 0.32 12.16
N PHE A 51 -26.99 1.36 12.16
CA PHE A 51 -28.43 1.22 12.40
C PHE A 51 -29.24 2.02 11.39
N PHE A 52 -30.26 1.38 10.81
CA PHE A 52 -31.26 2.07 9.99
C PHE A 52 -32.40 2.59 10.88
N VAL A 53 -32.73 3.87 10.76
CA VAL A 53 -33.82 4.50 11.50
C VAL A 53 -35.04 4.64 10.60
N SER A 54 -36.12 3.94 10.96
CA SER A 54 -37.39 4.00 10.23
C SER A 54 -38.41 4.87 10.98
N LEU A 55 -38.82 5.96 10.32
CA LEU A 55 -39.84 6.86 10.85
C LEU A 55 -41.27 6.36 10.62
N VAL A 56 -41.47 5.28 9.85
CA VAL A 56 -42.80 4.73 9.59
C VAL A 56 -43.28 3.90 10.77
N ASN A 57 -42.43 3.01 11.27
CA ASN A 57 -42.74 2.14 12.40
C ASN A 57 -42.08 2.61 13.71
N LYS A 58 -41.34 3.73 13.67
CA LYS A 58 -40.60 4.28 14.80
C LYS A 58 -39.66 3.23 15.40
N ARG A 59 -38.89 2.57 14.54
CA ARG A 59 -37.97 1.50 14.91
C ARG A 59 -36.54 1.75 14.41
N ILE A 60 -35.60 1.28 15.21
CA ILE A 60 -34.18 1.23 14.91
C ILE A 60 -33.86 -0.22 14.54
N TYR A 61 -33.30 -0.42 13.35
CA TYR A 61 -32.92 -1.73 12.84
C TYR A 61 -31.41 -1.86 12.79
N GLY A 62 -30.86 -2.96 13.29
CA GLY A 62 -29.45 -3.29 13.05
C GLY A 62 -29.18 -3.50 11.56
N TYR A 63 -27.94 -3.26 11.11
CA TYR A 63 -27.57 -3.35 9.70
C TYR A 63 -27.90 -4.71 9.05
N ASP A 64 -27.63 -5.80 9.77
CA ASP A 64 -27.90 -7.18 9.35
C ASP A 64 -29.21 -7.74 9.94
N GLU A 65 -30.04 -6.89 10.56
CA GLU A 65 -31.31 -7.34 11.16
C GLU A 65 -32.34 -7.67 10.08
N MET A 66 -33.05 -8.78 10.24
CA MET A 66 -34.14 -9.16 9.34
C MET A 66 -35.34 -8.21 9.48
N ILE A 67 -35.77 -7.64 8.35
CA ILE A 67 -36.93 -6.76 8.27
C ILE A 67 -38.05 -7.47 7.51
N SER A 68 -39.22 -7.56 8.14
CA SER A 68 -40.46 -7.89 7.43
C SER A 68 -41.00 -6.65 6.70
N PRO A 69 -41.51 -6.79 5.46
CA PRO A 69 -42.06 -5.67 4.70
C PRO A 69 -43.14 -4.91 5.49
N TYR A 70 -43.10 -3.59 5.40
CA TYR A 70 -44.07 -2.71 6.04
C TYR A 70 -44.49 -1.58 5.09
N PRO A 71 -45.70 -0.99 5.27
CA PRO A 71 -46.27 -0.06 4.33
C PRO A 71 -45.35 1.13 3.99
N LYS A 72 -45.39 1.56 2.73
CA LYS A 72 -44.74 2.80 2.30
C LYS A 72 -45.43 3.99 2.94
N ARG A 73 -44.64 5.02 3.23
CA ARG A 73 -45.17 6.22 3.86
C ARG A 73 -45.90 7.06 2.82
N VAL A 74 -47.14 7.48 3.13
CA VAL A 74 -47.95 8.32 2.23
C VAL A 74 -47.66 9.81 2.44
N TYR A 75 -47.35 10.22 3.68
CA TYR A 75 -47.17 11.63 4.05
C TYR A 75 -45.80 11.89 4.66
N HIS A 76 -45.26 13.10 4.46
CA HIS A 76 -44.04 13.53 5.12
C HIS A 76 -44.19 13.49 6.66
N PRO A 77 -43.15 13.11 7.42
CA PRO A 77 -43.19 13.15 8.87
C PRO A 77 -43.58 14.51 9.43
N ARG A 78 -44.55 14.50 10.35
CA ARG A 78 -44.85 15.65 11.19
C ARG A 78 -43.72 15.85 12.19
N LYS A 79 -43.50 17.10 12.59
CA LYS A 79 -42.46 17.46 13.56
C LYS A 79 -42.65 16.71 14.88
N GLN A 80 -43.88 16.64 15.39
CA GLN A 80 -44.21 15.94 16.64
C GLN A 80 -43.84 14.45 16.60
N ASP A 81 -44.12 13.75 15.49
CA ASP A 81 -43.72 12.35 15.33
C ASP A 81 -42.20 12.16 15.34
N SER A 82 -41.49 13.10 14.72
CA SER A 82 -40.03 13.08 14.66
C SER A 82 -39.43 13.35 16.03
N ALA A 83 -39.99 14.29 16.80
CA ALA A 83 -39.57 14.58 18.17
C ALA A 83 -39.80 13.39 19.11
N MET A 84 -40.95 12.72 19.02
CA MET A 84 -41.22 11.50 19.79
C MET A 84 -40.20 10.40 19.47
N PHE A 85 -39.96 10.12 18.19
CA PHE A 85 -39.02 9.07 17.82
C PHE A 85 -37.57 9.43 18.14
N ALA A 86 -37.20 10.71 18.09
CA ALA A 86 -35.89 11.18 18.52
C ALA A 86 -35.62 10.88 20.00
N GLN A 87 -36.64 10.91 20.86
CA GLN A 87 -36.53 10.48 22.26
C GLN A 87 -36.28 8.98 22.39
N ASP A 88 -36.91 8.16 21.56
CA ASP A 88 -36.68 6.71 21.56
C ASP A 88 -35.25 6.37 21.09
N ILE A 89 -34.74 7.10 20.10
CA ILE A 89 -33.35 7.02 19.66
C ILE A 89 -32.39 7.45 20.79
N LEU A 90 -32.69 8.52 21.51
CA LEU A 90 -31.89 8.95 22.65
C LEU A 90 -31.80 7.86 23.72
N LYS A 91 -32.94 7.25 24.08
CA LYS A 91 -32.98 6.14 25.05
C LYS A 91 -32.15 4.94 24.58
N PHE A 92 -32.23 4.62 23.29
CA PHE A 92 -31.40 3.57 22.70
C PHE A 92 -29.90 3.88 22.84
N ILE A 93 -29.48 5.11 22.57
CA ILE A 93 -28.07 5.51 22.69
C ILE A 93 -27.62 5.51 24.15
N GLN A 94 -28.47 5.96 25.07
CA GLN A 94 -28.17 5.94 26.51
C GLN A 94 -28.09 4.52 27.08
N SER A 95 -28.73 3.53 26.43
CA SER A 95 -28.71 2.14 26.88
C SER A 95 -27.31 1.49 26.81
N TYR A 96 -26.37 2.05 26.05
CA TYR A 96 -24.99 1.57 26.01
C TYR A 96 -24.23 1.78 27.32
N GLY A 97 -24.66 2.72 28.18
CA GLY A 97 -24.03 2.97 29.48
C GLY A 97 -22.62 3.58 29.41
N GLU A 98 -22.11 3.86 28.22
CA GLU A 98 -20.80 4.46 27.96
C GLU A 98 -20.92 5.66 27.00
N PRO A 99 -19.92 6.57 26.96
CA PRO A 99 -19.92 7.64 25.98
C PRO A 99 -19.92 7.11 24.54
N VAL A 100 -20.86 7.62 23.73
CA VAL A 100 -21.04 7.24 22.33
C VAL A 100 -20.89 8.47 21.44
N PHE A 101 -20.15 8.33 20.33
CA PHE A 101 -20.12 9.29 19.23
C PHE A 101 -21.09 8.86 18.13
N VAL A 102 -21.96 9.76 17.67
CA VAL A 102 -23.05 9.43 16.74
C VAL A 102 -22.84 10.07 15.37
N GLU A 103 -22.81 9.26 14.31
CA GLU A 103 -22.85 9.74 12.94
C GLU A 103 -24.28 9.76 12.40
N LEU A 104 -24.75 10.94 12.01
CA LEU A 104 -26.08 11.14 11.47
C LEU A 104 -26.00 11.12 9.93
N HIS A 105 -26.62 10.11 9.31
CA HIS A 105 -26.76 9.95 7.88
C HIS A 105 -28.23 10.00 7.48
N MET A 106 -28.90 11.11 7.80
CA MET A 106 -30.36 11.21 7.71
C MET A 106 -30.90 12.56 7.22
N SER A 107 -32.23 12.65 7.13
CA SER A 107 -32.90 13.88 6.71
C SER A 107 -32.82 14.95 7.80
N GLN A 108 -32.88 16.23 7.39
CA GLN A 108 -32.79 17.36 8.31
C GLN A 108 -33.88 17.32 9.40
N THR A 109 -35.08 16.85 9.05
CA THR A 109 -36.24 16.82 9.95
C THR A 109 -35.97 16.04 11.22
N LEU A 110 -35.46 14.81 11.12
CA LEU A 110 -35.13 14.00 12.29
C LEU A 110 -33.79 14.43 12.89
N ALA A 111 -32.80 14.78 12.05
CA ALA A 111 -31.50 15.23 12.52
C ALA A 111 -31.63 16.45 13.44
N ASN A 112 -32.48 17.44 13.13
CA ASN A 112 -32.67 18.64 13.96
C ASN A 112 -33.15 18.31 15.38
N GLU A 113 -34.13 17.41 15.50
CA GLU A 113 -34.64 16.98 16.80
C GLU A 113 -33.54 16.23 17.59
N LEU A 114 -32.79 15.35 16.92
CA LEU A 114 -31.65 14.64 17.54
C LEU A 114 -30.51 15.59 17.96
N LYS A 115 -30.14 16.57 17.13
CA LYS A 115 -29.09 17.55 17.43
C LYS A 115 -29.40 18.31 18.72
N SER A 116 -30.65 18.74 18.88
CA SER A 116 -31.11 19.44 20.08
C SER A 116 -30.99 18.55 21.33
N LEU A 117 -31.43 17.29 21.23
CA LEU A 117 -31.32 16.32 22.32
C LEU A 117 -29.88 15.99 22.66
N PHE A 118 -29.04 15.75 21.66
CA PHE A 118 -27.63 15.42 21.82
C PHE A 118 -26.86 16.57 22.47
N HIS A 119 -27.12 17.81 22.07
CA HIS A 119 -26.53 18.98 22.72
C HIS A 119 -26.93 19.06 24.19
N THR A 120 -28.21 18.85 24.51
CA THR A 120 -28.73 18.88 25.89
C THR A 120 -28.12 17.78 26.77
N HIS A 121 -27.82 16.62 26.20
CA HIS A 121 -27.30 15.45 26.93
C HIS A 121 -25.79 15.25 26.78
N GLY A 122 -25.06 16.19 26.17
CA GLY A 122 -23.61 16.10 25.99
C GLY A 122 -23.16 14.93 25.11
N ILE A 123 -23.96 14.53 24.12
CA ILE A 123 -23.62 13.46 23.17
C ILE A 123 -22.91 14.09 21.96
N ASP A 124 -21.69 13.65 21.68
CA ASP A 124 -20.95 14.08 20.51
C ASP A 124 -21.53 13.47 19.24
N TYR A 125 -21.63 14.29 18.18
CA TYR A 125 -22.16 13.82 16.90
C TYR A 125 -21.53 14.53 15.71
N LYS A 126 -21.68 13.91 14.54
CA LYS A 126 -21.39 14.52 13.24
C LYS A 126 -22.55 14.30 12.28
N PHE A 127 -23.03 15.38 11.68
CA PHE A 127 -24.08 15.31 10.67
C PHE A 127 -23.51 15.35 9.26
N TYR A 128 -23.61 14.23 8.54
CA TYR A 128 -23.07 14.08 7.20
C TYR A 128 -24.05 14.60 6.13
N GLY A 129 -23.52 15.41 5.22
CA GLY A 129 -24.31 16.05 4.17
C GLY A 129 -25.28 17.10 4.70
N GLU A 130 -24.96 17.73 5.84
CA GLU A 130 -25.68 18.91 6.34
C GLU A 130 -25.61 20.04 5.29
N GLY A 131 -26.74 20.71 5.06
CA GLY A 131 -26.86 21.76 4.04
C GLY A 131 -26.88 21.28 2.58
N GLN A 132 -26.67 19.98 2.32
CA GLN A 132 -26.75 19.41 0.97
C GLN A 132 -28.20 19.05 0.61
N SER A 133 -28.62 19.41 -0.60
CA SER A 133 -29.92 18.99 -1.14
C SER A 133 -29.96 17.47 -1.34
N LEU A 134 -31.14 16.86 -1.31
CA LEU A 134 -31.30 15.41 -1.51
C LEU A 134 -30.64 14.91 -2.81
N ALA A 135 -30.67 15.70 -3.88
CA ALA A 135 -30.02 15.39 -5.14
C ALA A 135 -28.49 15.48 -5.09
N ALA A 136 -27.94 16.38 -4.26
CA ALA A 136 -26.50 16.57 -4.10
C ALA A 136 -25.87 15.59 -3.10
N LYS A 137 -26.65 15.00 -2.18
CA LYS A 137 -26.13 14.08 -1.17
C LYS A 137 -25.33 12.90 -1.76
N PRO A 138 -25.78 12.17 -2.79
CA PRO A 138 -24.97 11.12 -3.39
C PRO A 138 -23.59 11.60 -3.86
N ILE A 139 -23.51 12.79 -4.48
CA ILE A 139 -22.24 13.38 -4.95
C ILE A 139 -21.33 13.73 -3.77
N TYR A 140 -21.89 14.26 -2.69
CA TYR A 140 -21.16 14.54 -1.45
C TYR A 140 -20.51 13.27 -0.88
N TYR A 141 -21.25 12.15 -0.83
CA TYR A 141 -20.69 10.86 -0.37
C TYR A 141 -19.66 10.29 -1.35
N GLN A 142 -19.86 10.44 -2.67
CA GLN A 142 -18.86 10.03 -3.66
C GLN A 142 -17.52 10.74 -3.42
N ARG A 143 -17.55 12.03 -3.10
CA ARG A 143 -16.33 12.77 -2.75
C ARG A 143 -15.66 12.20 -1.50
N LEU A 144 -16.44 11.90 -0.46
CA LEU A 144 -15.90 11.27 0.76
C LEU A 144 -15.30 9.89 0.50
N ILE A 145 -15.90 9.09 -0.39
CA ILE A 145 -15.37 7.79 -0.82
C ILE A 145 -14.02 7.98 -1.50
N LEU A 146 -13.91 8.93 -2.45
CA LEU A 146 -12.66 9.23 -3.13
C LEU A 146 -11.56 9.70 -2.15
N GLU A 147 -11.91 10.59 -1.23
CA GLU A 147 -11.01 11.05 -0.17
C GLU A 147 -10.49 9.89 0.69
N GLU A 148 -11.38 8.97 1.12
CA GLU A 148 -11.00 7.80 1.92
C GLU A 148 -10.10 6.83 1.13
N MET A 149 -10.43 6.58 -0.14
CA MET A 149 -9.61 5.74 -1.02
C MET A 149 -8.21 6.34 -1.23
N ASP A 150 -8.09 7.66 -1.37
CA ASP A 150 -6.81 8.32 -1.55
C ASP A 150 -5.97 8.31 -0.26
N VAL A 151 -6.59 8.50 0.91
CA VAL A 151 -5.92 8.32 2.20
C VAL A 151 -5.39 6.90 2.35
N ARG A 152 -6.18 5.88 1.98
CA ARG A 152 -5.75 4.47 1.98
C ARG A 152 -4.56 4.25 1.06
N LYS A 153 -4.60 4.72 -0.19
CA LYS A 153 -3.47 4.65 -1.12
C LYS A 153 -2.21 5.28 -0.53
N VAL A 154 -2.31 6.46 0.09
CA VAL A 154 -1.16 7.14 0.71
C VAL A 154 -0.59 6.31 1.86
N ARG A 155 -1.44 5.74 2.71
CA ARG A 155 -1.02 4.86 3.82
C ARG A 155 -0.35 3.58 3.31
N ASP A 156 -0.90 2.97 2.28
CA ASP A 156 -0.36 1.75 1.68
C ASP A 156 0.99 2.03 1.01
N ILE A 157 1.11 3.13 0.26
CA ILE A 157 2.40 3.61 -0.29
C ILE A 157 3.40 3.88 0.83
N HIS A 158 2.98 4.48 1.94
CA HIS A 158 3.87 4.72 3.09
C HIS A 158 4.36 3.39 3.67
N ARG A 159 3.46 2.42 3.91
CA ARG A 159 3.82 1.09 4.42
C ARG A 159 4.75 0.35 3.46
N GLU A 160 4.50 0.42 2.16
CA GLU A 160 5.36 -0.15 1.13
C GLU A 160 6.75 0.51 1.10
N LYS A 161 6.84 1.84 1.25
CA LYS A 161 8.13 2.56 1.36
C LYS A 161 8.96 2.08 2.55
N TRP A 162 8.34 1.95 3.73
CA TRP A 162 9.01 1.44 4.91
C TRP A 162 9.44 -0.02 4.74
N GLY A 163 8.59 -0.86 4.12
CA GLY A 163 8.92 -2.25 3.79
C GLY A 163 10.12 -2.35 2.84
N LEU A 164 10.14 -1.53 1.79
CA LEU A 164 11.25 -1.46 0.85
C LEU A 164 12.54 -0.96 1.52
N ALA A 165 12.47 0.11 2.31
CA ALA A 165 13.63 0.66 3.01
C ALA A 165 14.23 -0.33 4.03
N ALA A 166 13.38 -1.05 4.77
CA ALA A 166 13.80 -2.08 5.71
C ALA A 166 14.33 -3.35 5.03
N GLY A 167 13.88 -3.63 3.80
CA GLY A 167 14.30 -4.77 3.00
C GLY A 167 15.69 -4.63 2.35
N ILE A 168 16.34 -3.46 2.45
CA ILE A 168 17.70 -3.21 1.96
C ILE A 168 18.68 -3.41 3.13
N ILE A 169 19.28 -4.60 3.22
CA ILE A 169 20.15 -4.97 4.36
C ILE A 169 21.62 -5.02 3.92
N LYS A 170 21.94 -5.81 2.89
CA LYS A 170 23.34 -6.08 2.47
C LYS A 170 23.81 -5.18 1.33
N ARG A 171 22.89 -4.48 0.67
CA ARG A 171 23.13 -3.63 -0.52
C ARG A 171 23.84 -4.39 -1.65
N SER A 172 23.36 -5.59 -1.93
CA SER A 172 23.95 -6.52 -2.90
C SER A 172 23.24 -6.52 -4.28
N PRO A 173 23.87 -7.03 -5.35
CA PRO A 173 23.22 -7.24 -6.65
C PRO A 173 21.97 -8.12 -6.56
N THR A 174 21.96 -9.14 -5.69
CA THR A 174 20.80 -10.01 -5.48
C THR A 174 19.62 -9.25 -4.89
N GLU A 175 19.85 -8.38 -3.91
CA GLU A 175 18.78 -7.53 -3.36
C GLU A 175 18.31 -6.49 -4.38
N ALA A 176 19.23 -5.90 -5.16
CA ALA A 176 18.87 -4.99 -6.24
C ALA A 176 17.93 -5.65 -7.25
N GLN A 177 18.22 -6.89 -7.66
CA GLN A 177 17.36 -7.65 -8.57
C GLN A 177 15.97 -7.87 -7.95
N ARG A 178 15.90 -8.36 -6.70
CA ARG A 178 14.64 -8.56 -5.98
C ARG A 178 13.78 -7.29 -5.94
N ILE A 179 14.40 -6.16 -5.64
CA ILE A 179 13.71 -4.85 -5.58
C ILE A 179 13.17 -4.45 -6.95
N LEU A 180 13.95 -4.65 -8.01
CA LEU A 180 13.51 -4.34 -9.37
C LEU A 180 12.37 -5.26 -9.83
N ASP A 181 12.39 -6.53 -9.46
CA ASP A 181 11.31 -7.46 -9.78
C ASP A 181 10.01 -7.08 -9.06
N GLU A 182 10.10 -6.76 -7.76
CA GLU A 182 8.96 -6.45 -6.91
C GLU A 182 8.36 -5.06 -7.17
N TYR A 183 9.20 -4.04 -7.39
CA TYR A 183 8.78 -2.64 -7.46
C TYR A 183 9.05 -1.96 -8.80
N GLY A 184 9.88 -2.53 -9.68
CA GLY A 184 10.29 -1.88 -10.93
C GLY A 184 9.17 -1.66 -11.94
N HIS A 185 8.06 -2.40 -11.83
CA HIS A 185 6.85 -2.24 -12.67
C HIS A 185 5.82 -1.27 -12.08
N LYS A 186 6.02 -0.83 -10.83
CA LYS A 186 5.15 0.12 -10.11
C LYS A 186 5.90 1.40 -9.71
N GLN A 187 7.05 1.67 -10.31
CA GLN A 187 7.92 2.80 -9.93
C GLN A 187 7.21 4.18 -10.00
N TYR A 188 6.22 4.33 -10.89
CA TYR A 188 5.38 5.53 -11.04
C TYR A 188 4.49 5.85 -9.83
N LEU A 189 4.32 4.90 -8.89
CA LEU A 189 3.58 5.11 -7.64
C LEU A 189 4.43 5.81 -6.56
N PHE A 190 5.74 5.90 -6.77
CA PHE A 190 6.66 6.56 -5.85
C PHE A 190 6.86 8.03 -6.22
N LYS A 191 7.55 8.78 -5.35
CA LYS A 191 7.94 10.15 -5.67
C LYS A 191 8.94 10.15 -6.84
N PRO A 192 9.00 11.22 -7.66
CA PRO A 192 9.87 11.27 -8.85
C PRO A 192 11.36 10.95 -8.58
N GLU A 193 11.87 11.29 -7.40
CA GLU A 193 13.25 11.02 -6.99
C GLU A 193 13.50 9.51 -6.81
N VAL A 194 12.56 8.80 -6.20
CA VAL A 194 12.63 7.35 -6.00
C VAL A 194 12.50 6.61 -7.33
N GLU A 195 11.60 7.07 -8.20
CA GLU A 195 11.45 6.55 -9.56
C GLU A 195 12.77 6.65 -10.35
N THR A 196 13.40 7.83 -10.31
CA THR A 196 14.69 8.07 -10.98
C THR A 196 15.79 7.14 -10.46
N ILE A 197 15.81 6.88 -9.15
CA ILE A 197 16.78 5.97 -8.53
C ILE A 197 16.53 4.53 -8.97
N LEU A 198 15.28 4.08 -9.03
CA LEU A 198 14.93 2.73 -9.52
C LEU A 198 15.32 2.54 -10.99
N GLU A 199 15.12 3.56 -11.83
CA GLU A 199 15.55 3.52 -13.23
C GLU A 199 17.07 3.49 -13.35
N SER A 200 17.78 4.27 -12.53
CA SER A 200 19.24 4.19 -12.43
C SER A 200 19.72 2.81 -11.99
N LEU A 201 19.03 2.19 -11.02
CA LEU A 201 19.34 0.85 -10.54
C LEU A 201 19.20 -0.20 -11.67
N LYS A 202 18.15 -0.11 -12.51
CA LYS A 202 18.00 -0.97 -13.70
C LYS A 202 19.19 -0.85 -14.64
N GLN A 203 19.63 0.38 -14.93
CA GLN A 203 20.76 0.62 -15.83
C GLN A 203 22.08 0.08 -15.27
N VAL A 204 22.33 0.26 -13.96
CA VAL A 204 23.53 -0.26 -13.30
C VAL A 204 23.49 -1.79 -13.27
N MET A 205 22.34 -2.40 -12.99
CA MET A 205 22.17 -3.87 -13.02
C MET A 205 22.42 -4.45 -14.40
N LYS A 206 21.94 -3.81 -15.47
CA LYS A 206 22.25 -4.25 -16.85
C LYS A 206 23.76 -4.28 -17.10
N LYS A 207 24.48 -3.21 -16.73
CA LYS A 207 25.94 -3.14 -16.84
C LYS A 207 26.64 -4.21 -15.98
N HIS A 208 26.10 -4.52 -14.80
CA HIS A 208 26.65 -5.56 -13.94
C HIS A 208 26.62 -6.93 -14.62
N TYR A 209 25.48 -7.30 -15.24
CA TYR A 209 25.36 -8.55 -15.98
C TYR A 209 26.34 -8.63 -17.16
N GLU A 210 26.48 -7.55 -17.92
CA GLU A 210 27.46 -7.46 -19.01
C GLU A 210 28.89 -7.64 -18.50
N ARG A 211 29.27 -6.98 -17.39
CA ARG A 211 30.62 -7.12 -16.81
C ARG A 211 30.91 -8.48 -16.20
N ARG A 212 29.94 -9.11 -15.53
CA ARG A 212 30.09 -10.48 -15.02
C ARG A 212 30.22 -11.51 -16.13
N LYS A 213 29.56 -11.27 -17.26
CA LYS A 213 29.75 -12.07 -18.48
C LYS A 213 31.16 -11.90 -19.04
N ASP A 214 31.62 -10.66 -19.25
CA ASP A 214 32.99 -10.37 -19.71
C ASP A 214 34.06 -11.02 -18.81
N GLU A 215 33.88 -10.94 -17.48
CA GLU A 215 34.78 -11.54 -16.49
C GLU A 215 34.84 -13.06 -16.64
N ARG A 216 33.69 -13.71 -16.77
CA ARG A 216 33.61 -15.16 -16.92
C ARG A 216 34.26 -15.61 -18.22
N GLU A 217 33.96 -14.94 -19.34
CA GLU A 217 34.59 -15.24 -20.63
C GLU A 217 36.12 -15.08 -20.56
N ALA A 218 36.61 -14.01 -19.91
CA ALA A 218 38.05 -13.83 -19.72
C ALA A 218 38.69 -14.90 -18.83
N PHE A 219 37.97 -15.38 -17.81
CA PHE A 219 38.42 -16.47 -16.95
C PHE A 219 38.47 -17.81 -17.69
N ASP A 220 37.44 -18.11 -18.49
CA ASP A 220 37.37 -19.33 -19.29
C ASP A 220 38.48 -19.34 -20.36
N GLU A 221 38.72 -18.21 -21.04
CA GLU A 221 39.87 -18.04 -21.95
C GLU A 221 41.21 -18.29 -21.24
N PHE A 222 41.37 -17.77 -20.01
CA PHE A 222 42.57 -17.99 -19.20
C PHE A 222 42.77 -19.47 -18.88
N LEU A 223 41.73 -20.17 -18.41
CA LEU A 223 41.81 -21.59 -18.08
C LEU A 223 42.14 -22.46 -19.29
N GLN A 224 41.62 -22.12 -20.47
CA GLN A 224 41.94 -22.83 -21.71
C GLN A 224 43.42 -22.73 -22.07
N GLU A 225 44.00 -21.53 -21.93
CA GLU A 225 45.41 -21.27 -22.24
C GLU A 225 46.33 -21.92 -21.21
N LEU A 226 45.94 -21.91 -19.94
CA LEU A 226 46.63 -22.62 -18.88
C LEU A 226 46.66 -24.14 -19.11
N ALA A 227 45.53 -24.72 -19.50
CA ALA A 227 45.42 -26.18 -19.73
C ALA A 227 46.23 -26.67 -20.93
N ALA A 228 46.55 -25.78 -21.88
CA ALA A 228 47.38 -26.09 -23.05
C ALA A 228 48.89 -26.05 -22.75
N GLU A 229 49.29 -25.58 -21.57
CA GLU A 229 50.68 -25.30 -21.22
C GLU A 229 51.29 -26.42 -20.36
N GLU A 230 52.39 -27.01 -20.81
CA GLU A 230 53.06 -28.09 -20.07
C GLU A 230 53.88 -27.55 -18.88
N GLY A 231 53.76 -28.19 -17.71
CA GLY A 231 54.54 -27.84 -16.52
C GLY A 231 54.08 -26.58 -15.78
N SER A 232 52.77 -26.31 -15.79
CA SER A 232 52.09 -25.14 -15.21
C SER A 232 51.98 -25.10 -13.69
N GLN A 233 52.43 -26.11 -12.94
CA GLN A 233 52.17 -26.25 -11.49
C GLN A 233 52.58 -25.03 -10.65
N ASP A 234 53.73 -24.43 -10.93
CA ASP A 234 54.22 -23.23 -10.24
C ASP A 234 53.35 -21.99 -10.53
N PHE A 235 52.82 -21.91 -11.75
CA PHE A 235 51.92 -20.85 -12.19
C PHE A 235 50.51 -21.05 -11.64
N GLU A 236 50.06 -22.30 -11.51
CA GLU A 236 48.80 -22.67 -10.86
C GLU A 236 48.76 -22.24 -9.40
N ALA A 237 49.82 -22.56 -8.66
CA ALA A 237 49.96 -22.11 -7.28
C ALA A 237 50.02 -20.57 -7.18
N PHE A 238 50.54 -19.87 -8.19
CA PHE A 238 50.59 -18.42 -8.19
C PHE A 238 49.21 -17.79 -8.36
N PHE A 239 48.44 -18.18 -9.39
CA PHE A 239 47.15 -17.53 -9.65
C PHE A 239 46.08 -17.90 -8.61
N GLN A 240 46.15 -19.08 -7.98
CA GLN A 240 45.25 -19.43 -6.87
C GLN A 240 45.40 -18.48 -5.67
N ASN A 241 46.59 -17.90 -5.50
CA ASN A 241 46.91 -16.98 -4.42
C ASN A 241 46.77 -15.50 -4.81
N VAL A 242 46.38 -15.20 -6.06
CA VAL A 242 46.22 -13.83 -6.56
C VAL A 242 44.79 -13.67 -7.09
N ASN A 243 43.98 -12.86 -6.40
CA ASN A 243 42.57 -12.66 -6.69
C ASN A 243 42.24 -11.23 -7.16
N CYS A 244 43.17 -10.28 -7.00
CA CYS A 244 42.99 -8.89 -7.41
C CYS A 244 44.28 -8.30 -8.02
N ILE A 245 44.15 -7.16 -8.71
CA ILE A 245 45.29 -6.49 -9.36
C ILE A 245 46.33 -6.05 -8.32
N TYR A 246 45.89 -5.59 -7.14
CA TYR A 246 46.82 -5.17 -6.09
C TYR A 246 47.73 -6.32 -5.63
N GLU A 247 47.17 -7.52 -5.43
CA GLU A 247 47.94 -8.72 -5.07
C GLU A 247 48.92 -9.12 -6.17
N LEU A 248 48.53 -8.97 -7.45
CA LEU A 248 49.42 -9.20 -8.58
C LEU A 248 50.62 -8.25 -8.54
N CYS A 249 50.37 -6.94 -8.34
CA CYS A 249 51.42 -5.93 -8.24
C CYS A 249 52.32 -6.12 -7.00
N ALA A 250 51.74 -6.55 -5.87
CA ALA A 250 52.49 -6.84 -4.65
C ALA A 250 53.48 -8.00 -4.84
N GLN A 251 53.22 -8.91 -5.78
CA GLN A 251 54.08 -10.03 -6.13
C GLN A 251 54.89 -9.78 -7.41
N SER A 252 55.21 -8.52 -7.73
CA SER A 252 55.88 -8.09 -8.98
C SER A 252 57.10 -8.94 -9.39
N GLN A 253 57.96 -9.30 -8.44
CA GLN A 253 59.16 -10.11 -8.72
C GLN A 253 58.80 -11.52 -9.20
N LYS A 254 57.82 -12.17 -8.55
CA LYS A 254 57.34 -13.51 -8.92
C LYS A 254 56.54 -13.47 -10.23
N TYR A 255 55.79 -12.39 -10.43
CA TYR A 255 55.07 -12.09 -11.67
C TYR A 255 56.03 -12.02 -12.87
N GLU A 256 57.11 -11.24 -12.82
CA GLU A 256 58.08 -11.11 -13.94
C GLU A 256 58.80 -12.44 -14.25
N GLN A 257 59.12 -13.22 -13.22
CA GLN A 257 59.68 -14.56 -13.37
C GLN A 257 58.72 -15.49 -14.13
N LEU A 258 57.46 -15.55 -13.70
CA LEU A 258 56.45 -16.41 -14.31
C LEU A 258 56.04 -15.93 -15.70
N LYS A 259 55.99 -14.62 -15.93
CA LYS A 259 55.68 -14.01 -17.23
C LYS A 259 56.68 -14.39 -18.31
N THR A 260 57.96 -14.51 -17.96
CA THR A 260 59.01 -14.93 -18.89
C THR A 260 58.76 -16.35 -19.41
N ARG A 261 58.19 -17.22 -18.58
CA ARG A 261 57.90 -18.63 -18.89
C ARG A 261 56.49 -18.85 -19.45
N PHE A 262 55.50 -18.11 -18.96
CA PHE A 262 54.06 -18.30 -19.20
C PHE A 262 53.39 -17.04 -19.77
N GLY A 263 54.06 -16.31 -20.66
CA GLY A 263 53.64 -14.97 -21.06
C GLY A 263 52.20 -14.87 -21.58
N ARG A 264 51.75 -15.84 -22.38
CA ARG A 264 50.38 -15.87 -22.93
C ARG A 264 49.33 -16.18 -21.85
N PRO A 265 49.43 -17.27 -21.06
CA PRO A 265 48.56 -17.49 -19.90
C PRO A 265 48.57 -16.31 -18.89
N MET A 266 49.73 -15.72 -18.61
CA MET A 266 49.86 -14.55 -17.71
C MET A 266 49.07 -13.35 -18.24
N SER A 267 49.18 -13.03 -19.54
CA SER A 267 48.42 -11.94 -20.15
C SER A 267 46.91 -12.15 -20.07
N LYS A 268 46.44 -13.40 -20.22
CA LYS A 268 45.02 -13.74 -20.05
C LYS A 268 44.57 -13.64 -18.61
N PHE A 269 45.42 -14.04 -17.66
CA PHE A 269 45.17 -13.89 -16.23
C PHE A 269 45.04 -12.42 -15.82
N GLU A 270 45.95 -11.55 -16.28
CA GLU A 270 45.85 -10.09 -16.08
C GLU A 270 44.54 -9.53 -16.63
N ARG A 271 44.17 -9.92 -17.87
CA ARG A 271 42.92 -9.50 -18.48
C ARG A 271 41.71 -9.92 -17.63
N TYR A 272 41.70 -11.15 -17.11
CA TYR A 272 40.67 -11.62 -16.19
C TYR A 272 40.60 -10.75 -14.92
N LEU A 273 41.73 -10.48 -14.26
CA LEU A 273 41.77 -9.64 -13.06
C LEU A 273 41.23 -8.23 -13.33
N ILE A 274 41.60 -7.63 -14.47
CA ILE A 274 41.06 -6.33 -14.90
C ILE A 274 39.54 -6.37 -15.07
N LYS A 275 39.00 -7.41 -15.72
CA LYS A 275 37.55 -7.57 -15.90
C LYS A 275 36.82 -7.79 -14.58
N ARG A 276 37.39 -8.56 -13.65
CA ARG A 276 36.88 -8.77 -12.30
C ARG A 276 36.80 -7.46 -11.51
N GLU A 277 37.84 -6.63 -11.55
CA GLU A 277 37.83 -5.31 -10.89
C GLU A 277 36.71 -4.41 -11.44
N TYR A 278 36.50 -4.39 -12.77
CA TYR A 278 35.37 -3.64 -13.34
C TYR A 278 34.00 -4.18 -12.89
N ALA A 279 33.86 -5.50 -12.71
CA ALA A 279 32.62 -6.07 -12.18
C ALA A 279 32.38 -5.62 -10.73
N LEU A 280 33.42 -5.68 -9.87
CA LEU A 280 33.39 -5.21 -8.48
C LEU A 280 33.10 -3.71 -8.37
N GLU A 281 33.66 -2.88 -9.26
CA GLU A 281 33.36 -1.44 -9.33
C GLU A 281 31.86 -1.20 -9.57
N ILE A 282 31.22 -1.99 -10.45
CA ILE A 282 29.78 -1.90 -10.68
C ILE A 282 28.99 -2.40 -9.46
N GLU A 283 29.43 -3.45 -8.77
CA GLU A 283 28.79 -3.89 -7.52
C GLU A 283 28.80 -2.79 -6.45
N ASN A 284 29.90 -2.05 -6.33
CA ASN A 284 29.98 -0.87 -5.46
C ASN A 284 29.00 0.23 -5.87
N LYS A 285 28.80 0.45 -7.18
CA LYS A 285 27.78 1.38 -7.68
C LYS A 285 26.37 0.91 -7.38
N ILE A 286 26.08 -0.40 -7.47
CA ILE A 286 24.79 -0.97 -7.04
C ILE A 286 24.57 -0.66 -5.56
N SER A 287 25.56 -0.95 -4.72
CA SER A 287 25.48 -0.70 -3.28
C SER A 287 25.20 0.78 -2.95
N ALA A 288 25.89 1.69 -3.64
CA ALA A 288 25.67 3.14 -3.50
C ALA A 288 24.26 3.57 -3.96
N THR A 289 23.75 3.00 -5.06
CA THR A 289 22.40 3.29 -5.55
C THR A 289 21.33 2.76 -4.60
N LEU A 290 21.53 1.58 -4.02
CA LEU A 290 20.63 1.03 -2.98
C LEU A 290 20.65 1.87 -1.70
N LEU A 291 21.81 2.41 -1.29
CA LEU A 291 21.88 3.35 -0.18
C LEU A 291 21.10 4.64 -0.50
N LYS A 292 21.26 5.20 -1.70
CA LYS A 292 20.49 6.38 -2.12
C LYS A 292 18.98 6.10 -2.11
N LEU A 293 18.57 4.92 -2.59
CA LEU A 293 17.19 4.49 -2.55
C LEU A 293 16.68 4.45 -1.10
N GLN A 294 17.42 3.81 -0.19
CA GLN A 294 17.07 3.72 1.22
C GLN A 294 16.93 5.11 1.87
N ILE A 295 17.84 6.06 1.58
CA ILE A 295 17.76 7.43 2.08
C ILE A 295 16.50 8.16 1.58
N ASN A 296 16.16 8.02 0.30
CA ASN A 296 15.01 8.73 -0.30
C ASN A 296 13.65 8.10 0.02
N LEU A 297 13.65 6.92 0.65
CA LEU A 297 12.44 6.25 1.12
C LEU A 297 12.09 6.60 2.57
N LEU A 298 13.04 7.15 3.34
CA LEU A 298 12.86 7.70 4.70
C LEU A 298 12.28 9.12 4.63
#